data_AF-A0A2T4TFU7-F1
#
_entry.id   AF-A0A2T4TFU7-F1
#
_cell.length_a   1.000
_cell.length_b   1.000
_cell.length_c   1.000
_cell.angle_alpha   90.00
_cell.angle_beta   90.00
_cell.angle_gamma   90.00
#
_symmetry.space_group_name_H-M   'P 1'
#
loop_
_entity.id
_entity.type
_entity.pdbx_description
1 polymer ?
#
loop_
_entity_poly.entity_id
_entity_poly.type
_entity_poly.pdbx_seq_one_letter_code
_entity_poly.pdbx_strand_id
1 'polypeptide(L)' 'MKKLVQKKDWDYSIYNVNGVKIISVVFYNSFVDYSRSFLLRKEEECYSFEEFAILAEKIRDNVTIYEDREIVPTL' A
#
# COMPACT_ATOMS: atom_id res chain seq x y z
N MET A 1 3.88 16.87 -3.46
CA MET A 1 5.02 16.38 -2.67
C MET A 1 4.67 15.03 -2.06
N LYS A 2 5.52 14.01 -2.23
CA LYS A 2 5.38 12.69 -1.60
C LYS A 2 6.09 12.71 -0.24
N LYS A 3 5.38 12.35 0.83
CA LYS A 3 5.91 12.27 2.20
C LYS A 3 5.65 10.89 2.79
N LEU A 4 6.68 10.24 3.32
CA LEU A 4 6.52 9.01 4.10
C LEU A 4 5.83 9.34 5.43
N VAL A 5 4.76 8.62 5.74
CA VAL A 5 3.99 8.78 6.99
C VAL A 5 4.39 7.69 7.99
N GLN A 6 4.46 6.45 7.52
CA GLN A 6 4.76 5.27 8.31
C GLN A 6 5.30 4.17 7.40
N LYS A 7 6.09 3.26 7.95
CA LYS A 7 6.46 2.02 7.26
C LYS A 7 6.63 0.88 8.24
N LYS A 8 6.47 -0.32 7.72
CA LYS A 8 6.98 -1.55 8.31
C LYS A 8 7.97 -2.13 7.30
N ASP A 9 9.23 -2.21 7.69
CA ASP A 9 10.31 -2.59 6.77
C ASP A 9 10.01 -3.93 6.13
N TRP A 10 10.29 -4.00 4.82
CA TRP A 10 9.98 -5.11 3.94
C TRP A 10 8.51 -5.45 3.78
N ASP A 11 7.54 -4.82 4.45
CA ASP A 11 6.10 -5.16 4.36
C ASP A 11 5.29 -4.10 3.62
N TYR A 12 5.21 -2.89 4.17
CA TYR A 12 4.48 -1.80 3.53
C TYR A 12 5.05 -0.42 3.90
N SER A 13 4.71 0.58 3.08
CA SER A 13 4.95 2.00 3.35
C SER A 13 3.71 2.83 3.07
N ILE A 14 3.35 3.71 4.00
CA ILE A 14 2.27 4.67 3.86
C ILE A 14 2.84 6.01 3.43
N TYR A 15 2.35 6.54 2.32
CA TYR A 15 2.73 7.87 1.84
C TYR A 15 1.53 8.80 1.83
N ASN A 16 1.79 10.07 2.10
CA ASN A 16 0.90 11.15 1.70
C ASN A 16 1.44 11.76 0.40
N VAL A 17 0.61 11.75 -0.64
CA VAL A 17 0.90 12.31 -1.96
C VAL A 17 -0.17 13.36 -2.25
N ASN A 18 0.21 14.64 -2.17
CA ASN A 18 -0.69 15.76 -2.46
C ASN A 18 -2.02 15.73 -1.65
N GLY A 19 -1.97 15.34 -0.37
CA GLY A 19 -3.14 15.26 0.50
C GLY A 19 -3.85 13.91 0.48
N VAL A 20 -3.46 13.01 -0.42
CA VAL A 20 -4.03 11.67 -0.55
C VAL A 20 -3.11 10.64 0.10
N LYS A 21 -3.65 9.73 0.93
CA LYS A 21 -2.85 8.64 1.48
C LYS A 21 -2.88 7.41 0.57
N ILE A 22 -1.71 6.81 0.40
CA ILE A 22 -1.52 5.58 -0.38
C ILE A 22 -0.75 4.57 0.45
N ILE A 23 -1.00 3.29 0.22
CA ILE A 23 -0.20 2.19 0.77
C ILE A 23 0.59 1.54 -0.36
N SER A 24 1.91 1.47 -0.20
CA SER A 24 2.82 0.70 -1.05
C SER A 24 3.10 -0.63 -0.36
N VAL A 25 2.61 -1.73 -0.92
CA VAL A 25 2.74 -3.08 -0.37
C VAL A 25 3.85 -3.81 -1.10
N VAL A 26 4.77 -4.44 -0.36
CA VAL A 26 5.83 -5.28 -0.91
C VAL A 26 5.26 -6.69 -1.16
N PHE A 27 5.54 -7.25 -2.34
CA PHE A 27 5.16 -8.60 -2.74
C PHE A 27 6.42 -9.46 -2.87
N TYR A 28 6.42 -10.63 -2.24
CA TYR A 28 7.58 -11.54 -2.15
C TYR A 28 7.50 -12.75 -3.08
N ASN A 29 6.55 -12.77 -4.04
CA ASN A 29 6.20 -13.98 -4.77
C ASN A 29 7.13 -14.29 -5.97
N SER A 30 8.38 -13.84 -5.93
CA SER A 30 9.37 -14.02 -7.01
C SER A 30 10.80 -13.90 -6.50
N PHE A 31 11.79 -14.26 -7.34
CA PHE A 31 13.22 -14.04 -7.10
C PHE A 31 13.60 -12.58 -6.77
N VAL A 32 12.68 -11.64 -6.97
CA VAL A 32 12.84 -10.21 -6.71
C VAL A 32 11.61 -9.70 -5.98
N ASP A 33 11.82 -8.94 -4.91
CA ASP A 33 10.77 -8.19 -4.23
C ASP A 33 10.34 -7.02 -5.11
N TYR A 34 9.04 -6.85 -5.28
CA TYR A 34 8.46 -5.70 -5.97
C TYR A 34 7.38 -5.05 -5.11
N SER A 35 7.00 -3.81 -5.42
CA SER A 35 5.94 -3.11 -4.69
C SER A 35 4.83 -2.66 -5.62
N ARG A 36 3.60 -2.78 -5.15
CA ARG A 36 2.40 -2.22 -5.78
C ARG A 36 1.79 -1.19 -4.84
N SER A 37 1.30 -0.08 -5.40
CA SER A 37 0.75 1.03 -4.63
C SER A 37 -0.75 1.13 -4.81
N PHE A 38 -1.49 1.33 -3.73
CA PHE A 38 -2.94 1.39 -3.72
C PHE A 38 -3.42 2.64 -3.00
N LEU A 39 -4.43 3.30 -3.55
CA LEU A 39 -5.11 4.41 -2.91
C LEU A 39 -5.82 3.91 -1.65
N LEU A 40 -5.63 4.56 -0.49
CA LEU A 40 -6.39 4.22 0.72
C LEU A 40 -7.81 4.77 0.64
N ARG A 41 -8.79 4.01 1.13
CA ARG A 41 -10.14 4.53 1.38
C ARG A 41 -10.14 5.40 2.61
N LYS A 42 -11.14 6.28 2.71
CA LYS A 42 -11.26 7.24 3.82
C LYS A 42 -11.26 6.56 5.19
N GLU A 43 -11.87 5.39 5.30
CA GLU A 43 -11.92 4.61 6.54
C GLU A 43 -10.54 4.02 6.91
N GLU A 44 -9.73 3.71 5.91
CA GLU A 44 -8.40 3.11 6.07
C GLU A 44 -7.32 4.17 6.34
N GLU A 45 -7.59 5.45 6.08
CA GLU A 45 -6.63 6.53 6.32
C GLU A 45 -6.25 6.68 7.79
N CYS A 46 -7.09 6.19 8.71
CA CYS A 46 -6.91 6.31 10.16
C CYS A 46 -6.46 5.00 10.83
N TYR A 47 -6.12 3.97 10.04
CA TYR A 47 -5.69 2.67 10.58
C TYR A 47 -4.46 2.78 11.48
N SER A 48 -4.41 1.91 12.48
CA SER A 48 -3.23 1.70 13.32
C SER A 48 -2.11 1.00 12.54
N PHE A 49 -0.94 0.88 13.17
CA PHE A 49 0.18 0.14 12.61
C PHE A 49 -0.17 -1.32 12.31
N GLU A 50 -0.90 -1.98 13.22
CA GLU A 50 -1.37 -3.35 13.10
C GLU A 50 -2.43 -3.49 12.01
N GLU A 51 -3.39 -2.56 11.95
CA GLU A 51 -4.44 -2.57 10.92
C GLU A 51 -3.87 -2.40 9.52
N PHE A 52 -2.85 -1.55 9.34
CA PHE A 52 -2.14 -1.44 8.07
C PHE A 52 -1.36 -2.72 7.71
N ALA A 53 -0.78 -3.43 8.68
CA ALA A 53 -0.13 -4.71 8.42
C ALA A 53 -1.15 -5.76 7.93
N ILE A 54 -2.32 -5.81 8.56
CA ILE A 54 -3.43 -6.69 8.14
C ILE A 54 -3.91 -6.31 6.73
N LEU A 55 -4.03 -5.02 6.43
CA LEU A 55 -4.42 -4.55 5.10
C LEU A 55 -3.38 -4.95 4.03
N ALA A 56 -2.08 -4.79 4.32
CA ALA A 56 -1.01 -5.20 3.42
C ALA A 56 -1.05 -6.70 3.11
N GLU A 57 -1.30 -7.53 4.13
CA GLU A 57 -1.47 -8.98 3.97
C GLU A 57 -2.69 -9.31 3.11
N LYS A 58 -3.85 -8.70 3.38
CA LYS A 58 -5.07 -8.89 2.57
C LYS A 58 -4.87 -8.51 1.10
N ILE A 59 -4.16 -7.42 0.84
CA ILE A 59 -3.81 -6.97 -0.51
C ILE A 59 -2.91 -8.00 -1.20
N ARG A 60 -1.90 -8.53 -0.50
CA ARG A 60 -1.02 -9.57 -1.05
C ARG A 60 -1.79 -10.83 -1.40
N ASP A 61 -2.67 -11.29 -0.52
CA ASP A 61 -3.38 -12.56 -0.68
C ASP A 61 -4.43 -12.50 -1.79
N ASN A 62 -5.06 -11.33 -2.02
CA ASN A 62 -6.16 -11.18 -2.97
C ASN A 62 -6.05 -9.87 -3.75
N VAL A 63 -4.96 -9.66 -4.47
CA VAL A 63 -4.72 -8.36 -5.12
C VAL A 63 -5.79 -7.92 -6.12
N THR A 64 -6.46 -8.88 -6.77
CA THR A 64 -7.50 -8.61 -7.78
C THR A 64 -8.68 -7.82 -7.25
N ILE A 65 -9.02 -7.93 -5.95
CA ILE A 65 -10.12 -7.16 -5.35
C ILE A 65 -9.73 -5.70 -5.03
N TYR A 66 -8.45 -5.34 -5.20
CA TYR A 66 -7.90 -4.01 -4.93
C TYR A 66 -7.41 -3.29 -6.20
N GLU A 67 -7.51 -3.92 -7.39
CA GLU A 67 -7.02 -3.37 -8.65
C GLU A 67 -7.69 -2.05 -9.05
N ASP A 68 -8.96 -1.84 -8.65
CA ASP A 68 -9.69 -0.58 -8.87
C ASP A 68 -9.05 0.62 -8.17
N ARG A 69 -8.20 0.36 -7.17
CA ARG A 69 -7.48 1.35 -6.37
C ARG A 69 -5.99 1.37 -6.65
N GLU A 70 -5.49 0.51 -7.53
CA GLU A 70 -4.07 0.44 -7.82
C GLU A 70 -3.60 1.67 -8.59
N ILE A 71 -2.48 2.23 -8.15
CA ILE A 71 -1.80 3.34 -8.81
C ILE A 71 -0.75 2.73 -9.74
N VAL A 72 -1.15 2.51 -10.98
CA VAL A 72 -0.23 2.12 -12.05
C VAL A 72 0.42 3.39 -12.59
N PRO A 73 1.77 3.50 -12.61
CA PRO A 73 2.43 4.60 -13.30
C PRO A 73 1.95 4.62 -14.75
N THR A 74 1.44 5.75 -15.21
CA THR A 74 1.21 5.96 -16.64
C THR A 74 2.57 5.96 -17.33
N LEU A 75 2.73 5.08 -18.32
CA LEU A 75 3.92 5.01 -19.18
C LEU A 75 4.15 6.33 -19.93
#